data_AF-A0A0F9AVP1-F1
#
_entry.id   AF-A0A0F9AVP1-F1
#
_cell.length_a   1.000
_cell.length_b   1.000
_cell.length_c   1.000
_cell.angle_alpha   90.00
_cell.angle_beta   90.00
_cell.angle_gamma   90.00
#
_symmetry.space_group_name_H-M   'P 1'
#
loop_
_entity.id
_entity.type
_entity.pdbx_description
1 polymer ?
#
loop_
_entity_poly.entity_id
_entity_poly.type
_entity_poly.pdbx_seq_one_letter_code
_entity_poly.pdbx_strand_id
1 'polypeptide(L)' 'MTTSKQIIQTLNKYEPKSLHHETDVVWDTAYGCTVRDTEGKEYILPSATVN' A
#
# COMPACT_ATOMS: atom_id res chain seq x y z
N MET A 1 11.33 9.46 6.32
CA MET A 1 10.02 8.92 5.94
C MET A 1 10.24 7.97 4.77
N THR A 2 9.70 6.76 4.81
CA THR A 2 9.92 5.75 3.76
C THR A 2 8.78 5.83 2.76
N THR A 3 9.10 5.89 1.46
CA THR A 3 8.07 6.02 0.41
C THR A 3 7.54 4.67 -0.06
N SER A 4 6.33 4.66 -0.62
CA SER A 4 5.76 3.44 -1.22
C SER A 4 6.70 2.85 -2.28
N LYS A 5 7.30 3.74 -3.09
CA LYS A 5 8.28 3.39 -4.12
C LYS A 5 9.50 2.65 -3.58
N GLN A 6 10.08 3.10 -2.46
CA GLN A 6 11.25 2.46 -1.86
C GLN A 6 10.92 1.05 -1.35
N ILE A 7 9.73 0.87 -0.79
CA ILE A 7 9.26 -0.43 -0.30
C ILE A 7 9.03 -1.37 -1.48
N ILE A 8 8.29 -0.94 -2.51
CA ILE A 8 8.01 -1.76 -3.70
C ILE A 8 9.29 -2.15 -4.44
N GLN A 9 10.27 -1.26 -4.56
CA GLN A 9 11.58 -1.61 -5.13
C GLN A 9 12.30 -2.70 -4.33
N THR A 10 12.14 -2.67 -3.01
CA THR A 10 12.68 -3.69 -2.11
C THR A 10 11.92 -5.01 -2.27
N LEU A 11 10.58 -4.98 -2.31
CA LEU A 11 9.74 -6.15 -2.52
C LEU A 11 10.06 -6.82 -3.86
N ASN A 12 10.18 -6.05 -4.95
CA ASN A 12 10.55 -6.57 -6.27
C ASN A 12 11.91 -7.29 -6.31
N LYS A 13 12.81 -7.02 -5.36
CA LYS A 13 14.10 -7.70 -5.23
C LYS A 13 13.98 -9.05 -4.51
N TYR A 14 13.05 -9.19 -3.57
CA TYR A 14 12.99 -10.32 -2.65
C TYR A 14 11.75 -11.20 -2.81
N GLU A 15 10.65 -10.68 -3.37
CA GLU A 15 9.40 -11.40 -3.56
C GLU A 15 9.38 -12.17 -4.90
N PRO A 16 8.76 -13.37 -4.92
CA PRO A 16 8.48 -14.07 -6.17
C PRO A 16 7.65 -13.20 -7.11
N LYS A 17 7.98 -13.21 -8.40
CA LYS A 17 7.23 -12.45 -9.44
C LYS A 17 5.76 -12.85 -9.55
N SER A 18 5.35 -13.98 -8.97
CA SER A 18 3.96 -14.42 -8.90
C SER A 18 3.13 -13.66 -7.87
N LEU A 19 3.77 -12.98 -6.90
CA LEU A 19 3.09 -12.03 -6.04
C LEU A 19 2.97 -10.71 -6.82
N HIS A 20 1.77 -10.46 -7.31
CA HIS A 20 1.43 -9.22 -7.98
C HIS A 20 0.82 -8.24 -6.99
N HIS A 21 1.16 -6.96 -7.12
CA HIS A 21 0.52 -5.89 -6.38
C HIS A 21 -0.53 -5.24 -7.28
N GLU A 22 -1.75 -5.07 -6.77
CA GLU A 22 -2.83 -4.41 -7.51
C GLU A 22 -2.62 -2.88 -7.61
N THR A 23 -1.82 -2.32 -6.71
CA THR A 23 -1.57 -0.88 -6.60
C THR A 23 -0.11 -0.59 -6.21
N ASP A 24 0.44 0.51 -6.71
CA ASP A 24 1.78 1.01 -6.37
C ASP A 24 1.79 1.85 -5.08
N VAL A 25 0.90 1.54 -4.14
CA VAL A 25 0.72 2.24 -2.87
C VAL A 25 0.88 1.26 -1.71
N VAL A 26 1.72 1.64 -0.74
CA VAL A 26 1.89 0.87 0.49
C VAL A 26 1.08 1.54 1.60
N TRP A 27 0.13 0.80 2.16
CA TRP A 27 -0.74 1.25 3.24
C TRP A 27 -0.02 1.17 4.59
N ASP A 28 -0.13 2.25 5.39
CA ASP A 28 0.47 2.37 6.73
C ASP A 28 -0.58 2.16 7.83
N THR A 29 -1.70 2.89 7.74
CA THR A 29 -2.78 2.84 8.75
C THR A 29 -4.15 2.85 8.10
N ALA A 30 -5.09 2.12 8.69
CA ALA A 30 -6.51 2.13 8.30
C ALA A 30 -7.39 2.46 9.52
N TYR A 31 -8.35 3.38 9.34
CA TYR A 31 -9.34 3.74 10.37
C TYR A 31 -10.69 4.05 9.72
N GLY A 32 -11.72 3.28 10.09
CA GLY A 32 -13.04 3.38 9.46
C GLY A 32 -12.96 3.15 7.96
N CYS A 33 -13.40 4.14 7.17
CA CYS A 33 -13.32 4.11 5.69
C CYS A 33 -12.10 4.87 5.13
N THR A 34 -11.16 5.27 5.98
CA THR A 34 -9.97 6.01 5.57
C THR A 34 -8.74 5.13 5.69
N VAL A 35 -7.91 5.12 4.66
CA VAL A 35 -6.57 4.52 4.68
C VAL A 35 -5.53 5.60 4.42
N ARG A 36 -4.37 5.46 5.04
CA ARG A 36 -3.24 6.36 4.89
C ARG A 36 -2.05 5.58 4.36
N ASP A 37 -1.35 6.13 3.37
CA ASP A 37 -0.11 5.53 2.86
C ASP A 37 1.10 5.87 3.73
N THR A 38 2.25 5.24 3.45
CA THR A 38 3.51 5.46 4.19
C THR A 38 4.07 6.88 4.05
N GLU A 39 3.53 7.68 3.12
CA GLU A 39 3.89 9.08 2.88
C GLU A 39 2.89 10.04 3.57
N GLY A 40 1.90 9.50 4.29
CA GLY A 40 0.94 10.26 5.07
C GLY A 40 -0.28 10.74 4.27
N LYS A 41 -0.42 10.36 3.00
CA LYS A 41 -1.58 10.75 2.18
C LYS A 41 -2.77 9.85 2.50
N GLU A 42 -3.92 10.48 2.68
CA GLU A 42 -5.17 9.82 3.04
C GLU A 42 -6.05 9.57 1.82
N TYR A 43 -6.74 8.43 1.84
CA TYR A 43 -7.65 7.97 0.80
C TYR A 43 -8.93 7.49 1.47
N ILE A 44 -10.07 7.84 0.87
CA ILE A 44 -11.38 7.35 1.30
C ILE A 44 -11.71 6.14 0.43
N LEU A 45 -11.89 4.98 1.06
CA LEU A 45 -12.30 3.77 0.37
C LEU A 45 -13.84 3.76 0.25
N PRO A 46 -14.41 3.64 -0.97
CA PRO A 46 -15.87 3.66 -1.17
C PRO A 46 -16.64 2.48 -0.55
N SER A 47 -15.93 1.46 -0.09
CA SER A 47 -16.46 0.32 0.65
C SER A 47 -15.26 -0.37 1.26
N ALA A 48 -15.37 -0.92 2.47
CA ALA A 48 -14.34 -1.74 3.07
C ALA A 48 -14.16 -3.02 2.23
N THR A 49 -13.38 -2.96 1.15
CA THR A 49 -12.96 -4.14 0.40
C THR A 49 -11.86 -4.81 1.20
N VAL A 50 -12.28 -5.59 2.20
CA VAL A 50 -11.48 -6.66 2.77
C VAL A 50 -11.58 -7.79 1.75
N ASN A 51 -10.52 -7.99 0.96
CA ASN A 51 -10.32 -9.24 0.23
C ASN A 51 -9.77 -10.29 1.21
#